data_AF-A0A376RFC0-F1
#
_entry.id   AF-A0A376RFC0-F1
#
_cell.length_a   1.000
_cell.length_b   1.000
_cell.length_c   1.000
_cell.angle_alpha   90.00
_cell.angle_beta   90.00
_cell.angle_gamma   90.00
#
_symmetry.space_group_name_H-M   'P 1'
#
loop_
_entity.id
_entity.type
_entity.pdbx_description
1 polymer ?
#
loop_
_entity_poly.entity_id
_entity_poly.type
_entity_poly.pdbx_seq_one_letter_code
_entity_poly.pdbx_strand_id
1 'polypeptide(L)' 'MQVKCTWVASDFDALIPSLKAKKIDAIISSLSITDKRQQEIAFSDKLYAADSRLIAAKVHRFSQRWIH' A
#
# COMPACT_ATOMS: atom_id res chain seq x y z
N MET A 1 -22.95 -1.40 12.53
CA MET A 1 -22.29 -0.27 13.22
C MET A 1 -22.19 0.88 12.23
N GLN A 2 -22.60 2.10 12.59
CA GLN A 2 -22.38 3.29 11.75
C GLN A 2 -21.29 4.14 12.42
N VAL A 3 -20.23 4.44 11.67
CA VAL A 3 -19.07 5.19 12.18
C VAL A 3 -18.87 6.40 11.29
N LYS A 4 -18.58 7.56 11.90
CA LYS A 4 -18.21 8.76 11.17
C LYS A 4 -16.72 8.71 10.87
N CYS A 5 -16.35 8.59 9.59
CA CYS A 5 -14.95 8.60 9.15
C CYS A 5 -14.56 9.99 8.65
N THR A 6 -13.39 10.46 9.05
CA THR A 6 -12.76 11.67 8.48
C THR A 6 -11.48 11.28 7.76
N TRP A 7 -11.34 11.72 6.52
CA TRP A 7 -10.16 11.46 5.71
C TRP A 7 -9.07 12.47 6.03
N VAL A 8 -7.87 11.97 6.29
CA VAL A 8 -6.67 12.79 6.51
C VAL A 8 -5.59 12.31 5.56
N ALA A 9 -5.05 13.21 4.76
CA ALA A 9 -3.95 12.91 3.85
C ALA A 9 -2.61 13.09 4.58
N SER A 10 -1.67 12.18 4.33
CA SER A 10 -0.30 12.23 4.83
C SER A 10 0.61 11.47 3.88
N ASP A 11 1.92 11.68 4.02
CA ASP A 11 2.92 10.95 3.25
C ASP A 11 2.86 9.45 3.56
N PHE A 12 3.10 8.63 2.54
CA PHE A 12 2.97 7.18 2.63
C PHE A 12 3.87 6.57 3.72
N ASP A 13 5.10 7.09 3.86
CA ASP A 13 6.07 6.62 4.84
C ASP A 13 5.65 6.93 6.29
N ALA A 14 4.80 7.94 6.48
CA ALA A 14 4.31 8.35 7.79
C ALA A 14 3.10 7.54 8.27
N LEU A 15 2.46 6.74 7.42
CA LEU A 15 1.21 6.04 7.74
C LEU A 15 1.38 5.04 8.89
N ILE A 16 2.36 4.14 8.81
CA ILE A 16 2.61 3.13 9.86
C ILE A 16 3.02 3.78 11.19
N PRO A 17 4.01 4.71 11.23
CA PRO A 17 4.33 5.42 12.46
C PRO A 17 3.14 6.18 13.06
N SER A 18 2.31 6.81 12.23
CA SER A 18 1.13 7.56 12.69
C SER A 18 0.07 6.67 13.29
N LEU A 19 -0.15 5.47 12.73
CA LEU A 19 -1.05 4.48 13.30
C LEU A 19 -0.51 3.97 14.65
N LYS A 20 0.78 3.63 14.73
CA LYS A 20 1.41 3.20 15.99
C LYS A 20 1.38 4.29 17.07
N ALA A 21 1.54 5.55 16.67
CA ALA A 21 1.43 6.72 17.55
C ALA A 21 -0.01 7.14 17.85
N LYS A 22 -1.02 6.41 17.34
CA LYS A 22 -2.47 6.68 17.52
C LYS A 22 -2.91 8.06 17.03
N LYS A 23 -2.25 8.60 16.01
CA LYS A 23 -2.66 9.85 15.33
C LYS A 23 -3.79 9.61 14.33
N ILE A 24 -3.92 8.37 13.87
CA ILE A 24 -4.98 7.87 12.99
C ILE A 24 -5.41 6.49 13.49
N ASP A 25 -6.62 6.08 13.13
CA ASP A 25 -7.20 4.80 13.57
C ASP A 25 -7.10 3.69 12.52
N ALA A 26 -6.97 4.06 11.23
CA ALA A 26 -6.91 3.13 10.12
C ALA A 26 -6.13 3.71 8.93
N ILE A 27 -5.61 2.82 8.09
CA ILE A 27 -4.91 3.17 6.85
C ILE A 27 -5.68 2.58 5.66
N ILE A 28 -6.07 3.43 4.71
CA ILE A 28 -6.70 3.02 3.44
C ILE A 28 -5.94 3.70 2.30
N SER A 29 -4.83 3.12 1.87
CA SER A 29 -3.92 3.72 0.88
C SER A 29 -3.12 2.67 0.07
N SER A 30 -3.81 1.62 -0.42
CA SER A 30 -3.18 0.52 -1.19
C SER A 30 -1.92 -0.08 -0.53
N LEU A 31 -1.91 -0.15 0.80
CA LEU A 31 -0.76 -0.64 1.55
C LEU A 31 -0.62 -2.16 1.36
N SER A 32 0.43 -2.59 0.67
CA SER A 32 0.70 -4.02 0.50
C SER A 32 0.92 -4.71 1.83
N ILE A 33 0.27 -5.87 2.00
CA ILE A 33 0.48 -6.79 3.12
C ILE A 33 1.82 -7.48 2.89
N THR A 34 2.78 -7.25 3.79
CA THR A 34 4.10 -7.90 3.78
C THR A 34 4.41 -8.38 5.19
N ASP A 35 5.23 -9.44 5.32
CA ASP A 35 5.57 -10.04 6.61
C ASP A 35 6.13 -9.00 7.59
N LYS A 36 7.02 -8.13 7.11
CA LYS A 36 7.58 -7.04 7.91
C LYS A 36 6.52 -6.09 8.46
N ARG A 37 5.48 -5.78 7.69
CA ARG A 37 4.39 -4.90 8.15
C ARG A 37 3.42 -5.63 9.06
N GLN A 38 3.17 -6.92 8.83
CA GLN A 38 2.31 -7.74 9.69
C GLN A 38 2.91 -7.95 11.09
N GLN A 39 4.23 -7.90 11.23
CA GLN A 39 4.91 -7.87 12.53
C GLN A 39 4.64 -6.58 13.32
N GLU A 40 4.27 -5.49 12.65
CA GLU A 40 4.17 -4.15 13.24
C GLU A 40 2.72 -3.70 13.43
N ILE A 41 1.81 -4.09 12.52
CA ILE A 41 0.40 -3.67 12.50
C ILE A 41 -0.51 -4.80 12.02
N ALA A 42 -1.76 -4.79 12.48
CA ALA A 42 -2.79 -5.68 11.97
C ALA A 42 -3.32 -5.18 10.61
N PHE A 43 -3.75 -6.12 9.77
CA PHE A 43 -4.42 -5.84 8.50
C PHE A 43 -5.84 -6.40 8.53
N SER A 44 -6.75 -5.76 7.80
CA SER A 44 -8.05 -6.35 7.45
C SER A 44 -7.90 -7.40 6.36
N ASP A 45 -9.01 -8.01 5.98
CA ASP A 45 -9.09 -8.75 4.72
C ASP A 45 -8.65 -7.86 3.55
N LYS A 46 -8.02 -8.51 2.57
CA LYS A 46 -7.47 -7.85 1.39
C LYS A 46 -8.60 -7.23 0.56
N LEU A 47 -8.55 -5.92 0.35
CA LEU A 47 -9.55 -5.21 -0.46
C LEU A 47 -9.38 -5.50 -1.96
N TYR A 48 -8.15 -5.49 -2.49
CA TYR A 48 -7.82 -5.89 -3.85
C TYR A 48 -6.34 -6.26 -3.98
N ALA A 49 -6.00 -6.97 -5.06
CA ALA A 49 -4.62 -7.27 -5.46
C ALA A 49 -4.24 -6.43 -6.67
N ALA A 50 -3.12 -5.72 -6.58
CA ALA A 50 -2.51 -5.10 -7.75
C ALA A 50 -1.21 -5.84 -8.06
N ASP A 51 -1.13 -6.45 -9.25
CA ASP A 51 0.12 -7.05 -9.71
C ASP A 51 1.08 -5.95 -10.12
N SER A 52 2.34 -6.07 -9.69
CA SER A 52 3.40 -5.21 -10.20
C SER A 52 3.66 -5.49 -11.68
N ARG A 53 3.88 -4.43 -12.45
CA ARG A 53 4.24 -4.48 -13.87
C ARG A 53 5.41 -3.53 -14.11
N LEU A 54 6.29 -3.91 -15.02
CA LEU A 54 7.35 -3.04 -15.50
C LEU A 54 6.75 -2.01 -16.48
N ILE A 55 7.16 -0.76 -16.35
CA ILE A 55 6.77 0.33 -17.24
C ILE A 55 8.03 0.84 -17.93
N ALA A 56 7.99 0.95 -19.26
CA ALA A 56 9.08 1.48 -20.08
C ALA A 56 8.54 2.49 -21.08
N ALA A 57 9.34 3.51 -21.41
CA ALA A 57 8.97 4.47 -22.45
C ALA A 57 8.86 3.76 -23.81
N LYS A 58 7.82 4.11 -24.58
CA LYS A 58 7.51 3.49 -25.88
C LYS A 58 8.69 3.49 -26.86
N VAL A 59 9.57 4.49 -26.75
CA VAL A 59 10.76 4.65 -27.61
C VAL A 59 11.85 3.61 -27.35
N HIS A 60 11.83 2.93 -26.21
CA HIS A 60 12.71 1.79 -25.97
C HIS A 60 11.99 0.51 -26.38
N ARG A 61 12.56 -0.21 -27.37
CA ARG A 61 12.12 -1.57 -27.72
C ARG A 61 12.50 -2.52 -26.59
N PHE A 62 11.64 -2.62 -25.60
CA PHE A 62 11.80 -3.53 -24.49
C PHE A 62 11.60 -4.97 -24.98
N SER A 63 12.70 -5.71 -25.16
CA SER A 63 12.64 -7.12 -25.53
C SER A 63 12.16 -7.91 -24.33
N GLN A 64 10.93 -8.42 -24.38
CA GLN A 64 10.33 -9.28 -23.34
C GLN A 64 11.05 -10.63 -23.16
N ARG A 65 12.07 -10.92 -23.98
CA ARG A 65 12.85 -12.17 -23.96
C ARG A 65 13.66 -12.39 -22.68
N TRP A 66 13.82 -11.36 -21.85
CA TRP A 66 14.60 -11.40 -20.61
C TRP A 66 13.77 -11.57 -19.33
N ILE A 67 12.44 -11.79 -19.42
CA ILE A 67 11.55 -11.95 -18.24
C ILE A 67 11.27 -13.43 -17.90
N HIS A 68 12.00 -14.37 -18.52
CA HIS A 68 11.96 -15.79 -18.16
C HIS A 68 13.36 -16.32 -17.93
#